data_AF-A0A0C3P6G0-F1
#
_entry.id   AF-A0A0C3P6G0-F1
#
_cell.length_a   1.000
_cell.length_b   1.000
_cell.length_c   1.000
_cell.angle_alpha   90.00
_cell.angle_beta   90.00
_cell.angle_gamma   90.00
#
_symmetry.space_group_name_H-M   'P 1'
#
loop_
_entity.id
_entity.type
_entity.pdbx_description
1 polymer ?
#
loop_
_entity_poly.entity_id
_entity_poly.type
_entity_poly.pdbx_seq_one_letter_code
_entity_poly.pdbx_strand_id
1 'polypeptide(L)'
;VRHDAVEVPGNGLPFACAEDEAEFWSVLERVVLEDITPTGYGLLPEELAGDESTIECIPLGRRGTRSVTVSLEDPIWARRAKIWCQALATLTLFEIGHDLNL
;
A
#
# COMPACT_ATOMS: atom_id res chain seq x y z
N VAL A 1 2.21 4.81 -27.34
CA VAL A 1 1.08 5.33 -26.56
C VAL A 1 1.33 6.82 -26.33
N ARG A 2 0.46 7.70 -26.83
CA ARG A 2 0.47 9.14 -26.52
C ARG A 2 -0.87 9.41 -25.83
N HIS A 3 -0.84 9.52 -24.51
CA HIS A 3 -1.96 10.05 -23.73
C HIS A 3 -1.70 11.52 -23.45
N ASP A 4 -2.75 12.31 -23.25
CA ASP A 4 -2.63 13.64 -22.67
C ASP A 4 -1.94 13.56 -21.31
N ALA A 5 -1.25 14.63 -20.92
CA ALA A 5 -0.59 14.67 -19.62
C ALA A 5 -1.62 14.56 -18.51
N VAL A 6 -1.41 13.62 -17.59
CA VAL A 6 -2.22 13.56 -16.37
C VAL A 6 -1.81 14.75 -15.51
N GLU A 7 -2.78 15.59 -15.11
CA GLU A 7 -2.52 16.62 -14.12
C GLU A 7 -2.11 15.94 -12.81
N VAL A 8 -0.84 16.11 -12.47
CA VAL A 8 -0.31 15.73 -11.17
C VAL A 8 -0.47 16.90 -10.21
N PRO A 9 -0.86 16.64 -8.95
CA PRO A 9 -0.91 17.68 -7.92
C PRO A 9 0.41 18.47 -7.85
N GLY A 10 0.32 19.79 -7.76
CA GLY A 10 1.48 20.68 -7.75
C GLY A 10 2.36 20.55 -6.50
N ASN A 11 1.83 19.96 -5.42
CA ASN A 11 2.55 19.69 -4.19
C ASN A 11 2.93 18.21 -4.14
N GLY A 12 4.22 17.92 -3.92
CA GLY A 12 4.73 16.55 -3.74
C GLY A 12 4.44 15.95 -2.37
N LEU A 13 3.64 16.63 -1.53
CA LEU A 13 3.27 16.22 -0.20
C LEU A 13 1.74 16.18 -0.10
N PRO A 14 1.15 15.12 0.45
CA PRO A 14 -0.30 15.00 0.62
C PRO A 14 -0.85 15.85 1.78
N PHE A 15 0.02 16.45 2.60
CA PHE A 15 -0.35 17.24 3.78
C PHE A 15 -0.40 18.73 3.46
N ALA A 16 -1.40 19.45 4.00
CA ALA A 16 -1.53 20.88 3.80
C ALA A 16 -0.55 21.69 4.68
N CYS A 17 -0.20 21.16 5.85
CA CYS A 17 0.81 21.73 6.74
C CYS A 17 1.57 20.66 7.55
N ALA A 18 2.54 21.10 8.35
CA ALA A 18 3.37 20.22 9.17
C ALA A 18 2.58 19.58 10.33
N GLU A 19 1.52 20.25 10.80
CA GLU A 19 0.64 19.74 11.84
C GLU A 19 -0.16 18.51 11.34
N ASP A 20 -0.71 18.57 10.13
CA ASP A 20 -1.42 17.43 9.51
C ASP A 20 -0.50 16.22 9.32
N GLU A 21 0.74 16.48 8.88
CA GLU A 21 1.76 15.43 8.74
C GLU A 21 2.07 14.78 10.10
N ALA A 22 2.24 15.57 11.16
CA ALA A 22 2.49 15.05 12.50
C ALA A 22 1.29 14.25 13.03
N GLU A 23 0.06 14.68 12.75
CA GLU A 23 -1.15 13.95 13.12
C GLU A 23 -1.22 12.60 12.38
N PHE A 24 -0.95 12.59 11.07
CA PHE A 24 -0.88 11.36 10.28
C PHE A 24 0.08 10.34 10.87
N TRP A 25 1.32 10.76 11.18
CA TRP A 25 2.32 9.85 11.74
C TRP A 25 1.91 9.31 13.11
N SER A 26 1.27 10.14 13.95
CA SER A 26 0.77 9.71 15.27
C SER A 26 -0.37 8.69 15.15
N VAL A 27 -1.30 8.90 14.22
CA VAL A 27 -2.40 7.96 13.97
C VAL A 27 -1.87 6.65 13.39
N LEU A 28 -0.97 6.71 12.41
CA LEU A 28 -0.34 5.54 11.81
C LEU A 28 0.43 4.71 12.85
N GLU A 29 1.18 5.37 13.74
CA GLU A 29 1.89 4.68 14.84
C GLU A 29 0.90 3.89 15.71
N ARG A 30 -0.23 4.48 16.07
CA ARG A 30 -1.28 3.80 16.85
C ARG A 30 -1.89 2.61 16.08
N VAL A 31 -2.21 2.79 14.81
CA VAL A 31 -2.77 1.72 13.94
C VAL A 31 -1.80 0.53 13.83
N VAL A 32 -0.50 0.82 13.67
CA VAL A 32 0.56 -0.20 13.64
C VAL A 32 0.70 -0.89 14.99
N LEU A 33 0.70 -0.13 16.09
CA LEU A 33 0.85 -0.65 17.45
C LEU A 33 -0.32 -1.55 17.86
N GLU A 34 -1.54 -1.18 17.47
CA GLU A 34 -2.77 -1.95 17.72
C GLU A 34 -2.96 -3.11 16.73
N ASP A 35 -2.02 -3.29 15.80
CA ASP A 35 -2.01 -4.34 14.78
C ASP A 35 -3.31 -4.39 13.94
N ILE A 36 -3.91 -3.23 13.67
CA ILE A 36 -5.18 -3.14 12.93
C ILE A 36 -4.96 -3.52 11.46
N THR A 37 -5.69 -4.51 10.94
CA THR A 37 -5.69 -4.84 9.51
C THR A 37 -6.85 -4.12 8.81
N PRO A 38 -6.58 -3.19 7.88
CA PRO A 38 -7.64 -2.51 7.15
C PRO A 38 -8.30 -3.45 6.12
N THR A 39 -9.62 -3.33 6.00
CA THR A 39 -10.44 -4.05 5.00
C THR A 39 -10.37 -3.36 3.63
N GLY A 40 -10.63 -4.10 2.56
CA GLY A 40 -10.68 -3.64 1.18
C GLY A 40 -9.32 -3.66 0.47
N TYR A 41 -8.29 -4.21 1.10
CA TYR A 41 -6.91 -4.17 0.59
C TYR A 41 -6.34 -5.54 0.22
N GLY A 42 -7.12 -6.62 0.31
CA GLY A 42 -6.65 -7.97 -0.05
C GLY A 42 -5.69 -8.54 0.99
N LEU A 43 -5.82 -8.13 2.25
CA LEU A 43 -4.95 -8.58 3.34
C LEU A 43 -5.64 -9.59 4.26
N LEU A 44 -6.96 -9.54 4.31
CA LEU A 44 -7.73 -10.45 5.14
C LEU A 44 -7.87 -11.82 4.46
N PRO A 45 -7.90 -12.92 5.22
CA PRO A 45 -8.06 -14.26 4.66
C PRO A 45 -9.30 -14.39 3.76
N GLU A 46 -10.37 -13.67 4.06
CA GLU A 46 -11.60 -13.69 3.26
C GLU A 46 -11.47 -12.92 1.94
N GLU A 47 -10.53 -11.97 1.85
CA GLU A 47 -10.27 -11.15 0.66
C GLU A 47 -9.28 -11.81 -0.31
N LEU A 48 -8.47 -12.74 0.19
CA LEU A 48 -7.43 -13.47 -0.57
C LEU A 48 -7.98 -14.64 -1.40
N ALA A 49 -9.29 -14.71 -1.62
CA ALA A 49 -9.95 -15.83 -2.28
C ALA A 49 -9.38 -16.09 -3.70
N GLY A 50 -8.60 -17.16 -3.85
CA GLY A 50 -8.40 -17.85 -5.14
C GLY A 50 -7.01 -17.88 -5.75
N ASP A 51 -5.97 -17.33 -5.13
CA ASP A 51 -4.60 -17.50 -5.65
C ASP A 51 -3.57 -17.68 -4.53
N GLU A 52 -3.46 -18.93 -4.05
CA GLU A 52 -2.37 -19.39 -3.20
C GLU A 52 -1.12 -19.75 -4.03
N SER A 53 -0.85 -19.09 -5.17
CA SER A 53 0.46 -19.22 -5.79
C SER A 53 1.48 -18.45 -4.96
N THR A 54 1.91 -19.07 -3.87
CA THR A 54 2.95 -18.62 -2.94
C THR A 54 4.35 -18.65 -3.55
N ILE A 55 4.40 -18.72 -4.88
CA ILE A 55 5.59 -18.89 -5.69
C ILE A 55 5.45 -18.05 -6.95
N GLU A 56 6.39 -17.13 -7.16
CA GLU A 56 6.54 -16.36 -8.39
C GLU A 56 7.80 -16.84 -9.15
N CYS A 57 7.65 -17.09 -10.46
CA CYS A 57 8.78 -17.42 -11.32
C CYS A 57 9.22 -16.20 -12.12
N ILE A 58 10.31 -15.57 -11.69
CA ILE A 58 10.86 -14.38 -12.37
C ILE A 58 11.84 -14.84 -13.46
N PRO A 59 11.61 -14.52 -14.75
CA PRO A 59 12.55 -14.85 -15.81
C PRO A 59 13.80 -13.97 -15.73
N LEU A 60 14.96 -14.59 -15.93
CA LEU A 60 16.28 -13.96 -15.90
C LEU A 60 16.93 -13.94 -17.30
N GLY A 61 17.62 -12.83 -17.59
CA GLY A 61 18.41 -12.63 -18.81
C GLY A 61 17.59 -12.22 -20.04
N ARG A 62 18.29 -11.82 -21.11
CA ARG A 62 17.69 -11.24 -22.34
C ARG A 62 16.69 -12.13 -23.09
N ARG A 63 16.61 -13.43 -22.77
CA ARG A 63 15.71 -14.39 -23.44
C ARG A 63 14.84 -15.20 -22.46
N GLY A 64 14.90 -14.91 -21.14
CA GLY A 64 14.11 -15.62 -20.13
C GLY A 64 14.35 -17.14 -20.06
N THR A 65 15.50 -17.64 -20.53
CA THR A 65 15.82 -19.08 -20.55
C THR A 65 16.19 -19.64 -19.18
N ARG A 66 16.34 -18.78 -18.17
CA ARG A 66 16.51 -19.15 -16.77
C ARG A 66 15.42 -18.45 -15.98
N SER A 67 14.86 -19.10 -14.98
CA SER A 67 13.94 -18.48 -14.02
C SER A 67 14.53 -18.58 -12.62
N VAL A 68 14.18 -17.61 -11.78
CA VAL A 68 14.35 -17.71 -10.32
C VAL A 68 12.96 -17.90 -9.73
N THR A 69 12.86 -18.89 -8.84
CA THR A 69 11.64 -19.15 -8.08
C THR A 69 11.73 -18.38 -6.78
N VAL A 70 10.82 -17.44 -6.57
CA VAL A 70 10.72 -16.66 -5.34
C VAL A 70 9.50 -17.15 -4.59
N SER A 71 9.69 -17.55 -3.34
CA SER A 71 8.58 -17.82 -2.43
C SER A 71 7.97 -16.49 -2.00
N LEU A 72 6.68 -16.31 -2.29
CA LEU A 72 5.85 -15.20 -1.80
C LEU A 72 5.25 -15.51 -0.42
N GLU A 73 5.45 -16.72 0.08
CA GLU A 73 5.11 -17.19 1.44
C GLU A 73 5.90 -16.46 2.54
N ASP A 74 6.81 -15.55 2.19
CA ASP A 74 7.68 -14.89 3.15
C ASP A 74 6.88 -13.94 4.07
N PRO A 75 6.86 -14.16 5.40
CA PRO A 75 6.20 -13.28 6.36
C PRO A 75 6.67 -11.82 6.28
N ILE A 76 7.85 -11.56 5.69
CA ILE A 76 8.35 -10.21 5.43
C ILE A 76 7.43 -9.44 4.48
N TRP A 77 6.91 -10.09 3.43
CA TRP A 77 6.01 -9.43 2.47
C TRP A 77 4.66 -9.12 3.07
N ALA A 78 4.07 -10.09 3.79
CA ALA A 78 2.81 -9.90 4.49
C ALA A 78 2.89 -8.73 5.49
N ARG A 79 3.96 -8.66 6.28
CA ARG A 79 4.17 -7.55 7.22
C ARG A 79 4.32 -6.20 6.52
N ARG A 80 5.09 -6.13 5.43
CA ARG A 80 5.29 -4.89 4.67
C ARG A 80 4.01 -4.44 3.98
N ALA A 81 3.27 -5.37 3.38
CA ALA A 81 1.98 -5.12 2.77
C ALA A 81 0.99 -4.57 3.79
N LYS A 82 0.92 -5.17 4.98
CA LYS A 82 0.08 -4.66 6.08
C LYS A 82 0.41 -3.22 6.45
N ILE A 83 1.68 -2.90 6.70
CA ILE A 83 2.10 -1.52 7.04
C ILE A 83 1.76 -0.55 5.91
N TRP A 84 1.96 -0.95 4.65
CA TRP A 84 1.58 -0.15 3.49
C TRP A 84 0.09 0.15 3.45
N CYS A 85 -0.76 -0.87 3.62
CA CYS A 85 -2.20 -0.69 3.61
C CYS A 85 -2.69 0.11 4.83
N GLN A 86 -2.06 -0.06 6.00
CA GLN A 86 -2.35 0.76 7.20
C GLN A 86 -2.05 2.24 6.92
N ALA A 87 -0.91 2.55 6.31
CA ALA A 87 -0.55 3.91 5.92
C ALA A 87 -1.52 4.48 4.89
N LEU A 88 -1.84 3.71 3.85
CA LEU A 88 -2.76 4.13 2.80
C LEU A 88 -4.17 4.38 3.34
N ALA A 89 -4.72 3.46 4.14
CA ALA A 89 -6.04 3.61 4.75
C ALA A 89 -6.10 4.83 5.67
N THR A 90 -5.04 5.06 6.46
CA THR A 90 -4.92 6.25 7.31
C THR A 90 -4.95 7.50 6.45
N LEU A 91 -4.15 7.56 5.38
CA LEU A 91 -4.09 8.72 4.49
C LEU A 91 -5.43 8.99 3.79
N THR A 92 -6.10 7.95 3.29
CA THR A 92 -7.42 8.07 2.67
C THR A 92 -8.47 8.63 3.63
N LEU A 93 -8.41 8.25 4.91
CA LEU A 93 -9.31 8.81 5.94
C LEU A 93 -9.01 10.29 6.23
N PHE A 94 -7.74 10.69 6.23
CA PHE A 94 -7.34 12.09 6.34
C PHE A 94 -7.90 12.93 5.19
N GLU A 95 -7.77 12.45 3.95
CA GLU A 95 -8.27 13.13 2.75
C GLU A 95 -9.80 13.27 2.77
N ILE A 96 -10.53 12.19 3.10
CA ILE A 96 -12.00 12.22 3.20
C ILE A 96 -12.46 13.17 4.32
N GLY A 97 -11.75 13.19 5.45
CA GLY A 97 -12.04 14.10 6.57
C GLY A 97 -11.85 15.58 6.20
N HIS A 98 -10.92 15.89 5.30
CA HIS A 98 -10.74 17.24 4.76
C HIS A 98 -11.86 17.63 3.77
N ASP A 99 -12.27 16.71 2.90
CA ASP A 99 -13.32 16.98 1.89
C ASP A 99 -14.72 17.20 2.50
N LEU A 100 -15.01 16.60 3.66
CA LEU A 100 -16.29 16.76 4.37
C LEU A 100 -16.38 18.05 5.21
N ASN A 101 -15.30 18.81 5.34
CA ASN A 101 -15.25 20.08 6.08
C ASN A 101 -15.31 21.33 5.17
N LEU A 102 -15.70 21.17 3.90
CA LEU A 102 -15.95 22.24 2.92
C LEU A 102 -17.44 22.46 2.64
#